data_AF-A0A2W4KER0-F1
#
_entry.id   AF-A0A2W4KER0-F1
#
_cell.length_a   1.000
_cell.length_b   1.000
_cell.length_c   1.000
_cell.angle_alpha   90.00
_cell.angle_beta   90.00
_cell.angle_gamma   90.00
#
_symmetry.space_group_name_H-M   'P 1'
#
loop_
_entity.id
_entity.type
_entity.pdbx_description
1 polymer ?
#
loop_
_entity_poly.entity_id
_entity_poly.type
_entity_poly.pdbx_seq_one_letter_code
_entity_poly.pdbx_strand_id
1 'polypeptide(L)'
;LQTPKKSGDSYERLRAMEETTDGFKLAELDLQNRGSGEILGTMQSGMSDIPIEILSDLKFLEKVQAAAIWLLERYPNLEGLPSLQKFLQEKIGDILA
;
A
#
# COMPACT_ATOMS: atom_id res chain seq x y z
N LEU A 1 38.10 -9.96 -7.71
CA LEU A 1 36.91 -9.60 -6.93
C LEU A 1 36.33 -8.32 -7.52
N GLN A 2 35.35 -8.44 -8.42
CA GLN A 2 34.61 -7.27 -8.93
C GLN A 2 33.52 -6.95 -7.91
N THR A 3 33.64 -5.79 -7.26
CA THR A 3 32.55 -5.23 -6.46
C THR A 3 31.39 -4.90 -7.40
N PRO A 4 30.17 -5.37 -7.13
CA PRO A 4 29.03 -5.01 -7.96
C PRO A 4 28.82 -3.49 -7.91
N LYS A 5 28.51 -2.93 -9.07
CA LYS A 5 28.31 -1.51 -9.33
C LYS A 5 27.35 -0.93 -8.29
N LYS A 6 27.75 0.16 -7.61
CA LYS A 6 26.92 0.91 -6.64
C LYS A 6 25.55 1.23 -7.27
N SER A 7 24.52 0.49 -6.92
CA SER A 7 23.14 0.96 -7.09
C SER A 7 22.94 2.06 -6.04
N GLY A 8 22.39 3.21 -6.41
CA GLY A 8 22.22 4.35 -5.49
C GLY A 8 21.54 3.96 -4.18
N ASP A 9 20.56 3.07 -4.27
CA ASP A 9 19.81 2.50 -3.14
C ASP A 9 20.69 1.75 -2.12
N SER A 10 21.67 0.96 -2.58
CA SER A 10 22.59 0.24 -1.67
C SER A 10 23.48 1.18 -0.85
N TYR A 11 23.84 2.35 -1.41
CA TYR A 11 24.66 3.33 -0.72
C TYR A 11 23.86 4.13 0.32
N GLU A 12 22.63 4.51 -0.02
CA GLU A 12 21.73 5.21 0.92
C GLU A 12 21.39 4.36 2.14
N ARG A 13 21.14 3.06 1.95
CA ARG A 13 20.87 2.14 3.07
C ARG A 13 22.07 1.98 4.01
N LEU A 14 23.29 1.87 3.46
CA LEU A 14 24.51 1.80 4.27
C LEU A 14 24.74 3.11 5.05
N ARG A 15 24.45 4.25 4.42
CA ARG A 15 24.57 5.56 5.06
C ARG A 15 23.55 5.72 6.20
N ALA A 16 22.30 5.32 6.00
CA ALA A 16 21.28 5.33 7.05
C ALA A 16 21.71 4.51 8.27
N MET A 17 22.31 3.32 8.05
CA MET A 17 22.85 2.48 9.13
C MET A 17 24.06 3.08 9.84
N GLU A 18 24.85 3.91 9.16
CA GLU A 18 25.96 4.67 9.78
C GLU A 18 25.43 5.84 10.64
N GLU A 19 24.39 6.52 10.17
CA GLU A 19 23.86 7.74 10.78
C GLU A 19 23.00 7.49 12.04
N THR A 20 22.41 6.30 12.19
CA THR A 20 21.57 5.98 13.36
C THR A 20 21.58 4.49 13.72
N THR A 21 21.48 4.20 15.02
CA THR A 21 21.27 2.84 15.56
C THR A 21 19.82 2.60 16.02
N ASP A 22 18.95 3.60 15.89
CA ASP A 22 17.52 3.50 16.18
C ASP A 22 16.81 2.69 15.09
N GLY A 23 16.38 1.47 15.46
CA GLY A 23 15.73 0.55 14.54
C GLY A 23 14.42 1.06 13.94
N PHE A 24 13.69 1.95 14.63
CA PHE A 24 12.45 2.52 14.09
C PHE A 24 12.73 3.51 12.95
N LYS A 25 13.74 4.37 13.10
CA LYS A 25 14.17 5.29 12.04
C LYS A 25 14.70 4.54 10.81
N LEU A 26 15.45 3.46 11.03
CA LEU A 26 15.93 2.62 9.93
C LEU A 26 14.77 1.94 9.19
N ALA A 27 13.74 1.49 9.91
CA ALA A 27 12.55 0.90 9.30
C ALA A 27 11.75 1.92 8.47
N GLU A 28 11.65 3.17 8.94
CA GLU A 28 10.98 4.25 8.20
C GLU A 28 11.73 4.58 6.90
N LEU A 29 13.06 4.63 6.92
CA LEU A 29 13.88 4.82 5.72
C LEU A 29 13.80 3.62 4.77
N ASP A 30 13.78 2.38 5.27
CA ASP A 30 13.60 1.18 4.43
C ASP A 30 12.21 1.19 3.75
N LEU A 31 11.17 1.60 4.48
CA LEU A 31 9.82 1.76 3.95
C LEU A 31 9.74 2.84 2.87
N GLN A 32 10.44 3.96 3.03
CA GLN A 32 10.52 5.01 2.01
C GLN A 32 11.27 4.54 0.75
N ASN A 33 12.37 3.82 0.91
CA ASN A 33 13.22 3.39 -0.21
C ASN A 33 12.63 2.20 -0.99
N ARG A 34 12.06 1.22 -0.28
CA ARG A 34 11.50 0.00 -0.89
C ARG A 34 10.01 0.11 -1.20
N GLY A 35 9.32 1.05 -0.55
CA GLY A 35 7.87 1.14 -0.57
C GLY A 35 7.20 0.06 0.27
N SER A 36 5.92 0.24 0.55
CA SER A 36 5.13 -0.64 1.41
C SER A 36 4.60 -1.90 0.72
N GLY A 37 4.72 -1.98 -0.60
CA GLY A 37 4.03 -2.99 -1.38
C GLY A 37 2.51 -2.76 -1.44
N GLU A 38 1.82 -3.73 -2.01
CA GLU A 38 0.36 -3.73 -2.13
C GLU A 38 -0.28 -4.14 -0.80
N ILE A 39 -1.31 -3.40 -0.39
CA ILE A 39 -2.09 -3.70 0.81
C ILE A 39 -3.09 -4.81 0.53
N LEU A 40 -3.74 -4.76 -0.63
CA LEU A 40 -4.73 -5.76 -1.03
C LEU A 40 -4.13 -6.86 -1.92
N GLY A 41 -2.91 -6.67 -2.44
CA GLY A 41 -2.26 -7.56 -3.39
C GLY A 41 -1.25 -8.53 -2.79
N THR A 42 -0.38 -9.08 -3.65
CA THR A 42 0.62 -10.09 -3.26
C THR A 42 2.05 -9.53 -3.23
N MET A 43 2.27 -8.35 -3.81
CA MET A 43 3.59 -7.73 -3.84
C MET A 43 3.95 -7.12 -2.49
N GLN A 44 4.95 -7.69 -1.82
CA GLN A 44 5.43 -7.22 -0.49
C GLN A 44 6.44 -6.05 -0.55
N SER A 45 6.74 -5.53 -1.74
CA SER A 45 7.65 -4.39 -1.94
C SER A 45 7.28 -3.63 -3.20
N GLY A 46 7.47 -2.32 -3.22
CA GLY A 46 7.06 -1.43 -4.30
C GLY A 46 6.00 -0.41 -3.88
N MET A 47 5.42 0.28 -4.87
CA MET A 47 4.42 1.32 -4.64
C MET A 47 3.12 0.72 -4.10
N SER A 48 2.52 1.36 -3.11
CA SER A 48 1.23 0.95 -2.59
C SER A 48 0.08 1.31 -3.51
N ASP A 49 -0.93 0.46 -3.53
CA ASP A 49 -2.26 0.70 -4.08
C ASP A 49 -3.08 1.66 -3.20
N ILE A 50 -2.76 1.75 -1.91
CA ILE A 50 -3.39 2.64 -0.94
C ILE A 50 -2.30 3.41 -0.16
N PRO A 51 -2.33 4.75 -0.13
CA PRO A 51 -1.39 5.52 0.69
C PRO A 51 -1.47 5.12 2.17
N ILE A 52 -0.31 4.87 2.80
CA ILE A 52 -0.22 4.48 4.22
C ILE A 52 -0.80 5.54 5.15
N GLU A 53 -0.75 6.81 4.76
CA GLU A 53 -1.30 7.93 5.51
C GLU A 53 -2.80 7.76 5.74
N ILE A 54 -3.51 7.13 4.79
CA ILE A 54 -4.94 6.83 4.91
C ILE A 54 -5.18 5.80 6.02
N LEU A 55 -4.28 4.81 6.16
CA LEU A 55 -4.38 3.80 7.21
C LEU A 55 -4.20 4.39 8.61
N SER A 56 -3.55 5.55 8.69
CA SER A 56 -3.30 6.26 9.94
C SER A 56 -4.49 7.14 10.36
N ASP A 57 -5.40 7.47 9.45
CA ASP A 57 -6.64 8.22 9.73
C ASP A 57 -7.82 7.28 10.01
N LEU A 58 -7.91 6.83 11.26
CA LEU A 58 -8.99 5.95 11.72
C LEU A 58 -10.39 6.54 11.49
N LYS A 59 -10.56 7.86 11.65
CA LYS A 59 -11.88 8.52 11.46
C LYS A 59 -12.28 8.54 10.00
N PHE A 60 -11.32 8.67 9.09
CA PHE A 60 -11.59 8.54 7.67
C PHE A 60 -11.98 7.10 7.32
N LEU A 61 -11.27 6.10 7.84
CA LEU A 61 -11.60 4.68 7.62
C LEU A 61 -13.01 4.32 8.11
N GLU A 62 -13.42 4.80 9.28
CA GLU A 62 -14.78 4.62 9.80
C GLU A 62 -15.85 5.17 8.83
N LYS A 63 -15.61 6.36 8.25
CA LYS A 63 -16.53 6.96 7.27
C LYS A 63 -16.58 6.16 5.97
N VAL A 64 -15.44 5.69 5.49
CA VAL A 64 -15.36 4.84 4.28
C VAL A 64 -16.13 3.53 4.51
N GLN A 65 -15.95 2.89 5.66
CA GLN A 65 -16.67 1.68 6.03
C GLN A 65 -18.18 1.92 6.09
N ALA A 66 -18.62 2.99 6.77
CA ALA A 66 -20.03 3.34 6.86
C ALA A 66 -20.66 3.61 5.47
N ALA A 67 -19.94 4.30 4.59
CA ALA A 67 -20.38 4.55 3.21
C ALA A 67 -20.48 3.26 2.40
N ALA A 68 -19.53 2.33 2.55
CA ALA A 68 -19.55 1.03 1.88
C ALA A 68 -20.74 0.17 2.35
N ILE A 69 -21.02 0.14 3.65
CA ILE A 69 -22.19 -0.56 4.21
C ILE A 69 -23.48 0.02 3.65
N TRP A 70 -23.64 1.34 3.74
CA TRP A 70 -24.83 2.04 3.21
C TRP A 70 -25.04 1.74 1.72
N LEU A 71 -23.95 1.72 0.94
CA LEU A 71 -24.00 1.42 -0.49
C LEU A 71 -24.51 -0.01 -0.74
N LEU A 72 -24.00 -1.00 0.00
CA LEU A 72 -24.39 -2.41 -0.15
C LEU A 72 -25.82 -2.69 0.33
N GLU A 73 -26.30 -1.97 1.34
CA GLU A 73 -27.70 -2.03 1.77
C GLU A 73 -28.65 -1.48 0.69
N ARG A 74 -28.25 -0.40 0.03
CA ARG A 74 -29.07 0.29 -0.98
C ARG A 74 -29.03 -0.41 -2.34
N TYR A 75 -27.88 -0.95 -2.70
CA TYR A 75 -27.61 -1.65 -3.96
C TYR A 75 -27.03 -3.04 -3.67
N PRO A 76 -27.88 -4.01 -3.28
CA PRO A 76 -27.44 -5.39 -3.10
C PRO A 76 -26.72 -5.89 -4.35
N ASN A 77 -25.60 -6.58 -4.19
CA ASN A 77 -24.73 -7.03 -5.28
C ASN A 77 -24.28 -5.91 -6.24
N LEU A 78 -24.36 -4.64 -5.81
CA LEU A 78 -24.09 -3.44 -6.61
C LEU A 78 -24.98 -3.34 -7.86
N GLU A 79 -26.17 -3.95 -7.83
CA GLU A 79 -27.14 -3.89 -8.93
C GLU A 79 -27.50 -2.44 -9.26
N GLY A 80 -27.50 -2.09 -10.54
CA GLY A 80 -27.72 -0.71 -10.99
C GLY A 80 -26.47 0.19 -10.97
N LEU A 81 -25.30 -0.34 -10.58
CA LEU A 81 -24.01 0.37 -10.59
C LEU A 81 -22.97 -0.33 -11.48
N PRO A 82 -23.23 -0.53 -12.78
CA PRO A 82 -22.37 -1.34 -13.66
C PRO A 82 -20.94 -0.81 -13.79
N SER A 83 -20.75 0.51 -13.78
CA SER A 83 -19.42 1.12 -13.83
C SER A 83 -18.60 0.82 -12.57
N LEU A 84 -19.26 0.79 -11.40
CA LEU A 84 -18.60 0.47 -10.14
C LEU A 84 -18.27 -1.03 -10.06
N GLN A 85 -19.19 -1.89 -10.47
CA GLN A 85 -18.94 -3.33 -10.58
C GLN A 85 -17.72 -3.62 -11.46
N LYS A 86 -17.68 -3.01 -12.66
CA LYS A 86 -16.55 -3.14 -13.58
C LYS A 86 -15.24 -2.64 -12.96
N PHE A 87 -15.27 -1.47 -12.31
CA PHE A 87 -14.09 -0.91 -11.65
C PHE A 87 -13.55 -1.84 -10.56
N LEU A 88 -14.42 -2.37 -9.70
CA LEU A 88 -14.01 -3.29 -8.64
C LEU A 88 -13.49 -4.61 -9.20
N GLN A 89 -14.07 -5.11 -10.29
CA GLN A 89 -13.57 -6.30 -10.97
C GLN A 89 -12.16 -6.08 -11.56
N GLU A 90 -11.91 -4.93 -12.18
CA GLU A 90 -10.59 -4.56 -12.71
C GLU A 90 -9.54 -4.32 -11.62
N LYS A 91 -9.95 -3.89 -10.42
CA LYS A 91 -9.03 -3.52 -9.34
C LYS A 91 -8.80 -4.61 -8.29
N ILE A 92 -9.80 -5.46 -8.04
CA ILE A 92 -9.79 -6.46 -6.97
C ILE A 92 -9.95 -7.89 -7.55
N GLY A 93 -10.34 -8.03 -8.82
CA GLY A 93 -10.52 -9.34 -9.46
C GLY A 93 -9.27 -10.21 -9.39
N ASP A 94 -8.08 -9.61 -9.53
CA ASP A 94 -6.80 -10.30 -9.48
C ASP A 94 -6.37 -10.70 -8.06
N ILE A 95 -7.01 -10.13 -7.03
CA ILE A 95 -6.71 -10.37 -5.60
C ILE A 95 -7.51 -11.56 -5.06
N LEU A 96 -8.71 -11.80 -5.61
CA LEU A 96 -9.65 -12.83 -5.13
C LEU A 96 -9.65 -14.10 -6.00
N ALA A 97 -8.83 -14.16 -7.05
CA ALA A 97 -8.65 -15.31 -7.94
C ALA A 97 -7.61 -16.31 -7.40
#